data_AF-P0CV65-F1
#
_entry.id   AF-P0CV65-F1
#
_cell.length_a   1.000
_cell.length_b   1.000
_cell.length_c   1.000
_cell.angle_alpha   90.00
_cell.angle_beta   90.00
_cell.angle_gamma   90.00
#
_symmetry.space_group_name_H-M   'P 1'
#
loop_
_entity.id
_entity.type
_entity.pdbx_description
1 polymer ?
#
loop_
_entity_poly.entity_id
_entity_poly.type
_entity_poly.pdbx_seq_one_letter_code
_entity_poly.pdbx_strand_id
1 'polypeptide(L)'
;MRNRAVLFGLFFIGYSSCVFHATPTRASLVENPDVESTHVEQWDSNGKRLLQVDGPKRILAEERGMSEGILPAAEAVEKTKVSEKAVPRASLGSKLNPMTWPKRILHKLKLWYARFLHWLLRKATVDEKTIDRSMMNGLTPSNLKRVKNDILHYSSSVPHDKIEIETDYDSYVEHFFGQFKGLDKDPPVFEMDKWNNLEKEMTKAEGYLKRRALNTVSRNIDKGLSNEQLISLDVSPFVYMRLLEKRGVFKDVENNKDKIDQLKDYIKAYKEHLMVEQ
;
A
#
# COMPACT_ATOMS: atom_id res chain seq x y z
N MET A 1 27.06 -3.61 -5.76
CA MET A 1 25.99 -4.64 -5.76
C MET A 1 26.49 -6.05 -5.39
N ARG A 2 27.73 -6.46 -5.71
CA ARG A 2 28.29 -7.81 -5.39
C ARG A 2 28.13 -8.26 -3.92
N ASN A 3 28.37 -7.39 -2.93
CA ASN A 3 28.25 -7.78 -1.51
C ASN A 3 26.82 -8.04 -1.02
N ARG A 4 25.79 -7.47 -1.67
CA ARG A 4 24.40 -7.66 -1.24
C ARG A 4 23.83 -9.01 -1.71
N ALA A 5 24.25 -9.51 -2.87
CA ALA A 5 23.86 -10.83 -3.36
C ALA A 5 24.47 -11.96 -2.49
N VAL A 6 25.71 -11.81 -2.03
CA VAL A 6 26.36 -12.76 -1.12
C VAL A 6 25.63 -12.83 0.23
N LEU A 7 25.20 -11.69 0.77
CA LEU A 7 24.39 -11.64 1.99
C LEU A 7 23.00 -12.30 1.82
N PHE A 8 22.36 -12.12 0.67
CA PHE A 8 21.10 -12.80 0.34
C PHE A 8 21.29 -14.31 0.15
N GLY A 9 22.39 -14.74 -0.46
CA GLY A 9 22.75 -16.15 -0.62
C GLY A 9 23.01 -16.84 0.72
N LEU A 10 23.79 -16.21 1.61
CA LEU A 10 24.03 -16.72 2.97
C LEU A 10 22.74 -16.80 3.79
N PHE A 11 21.81 -15.88 3.57
CA PHE A 11 20.50 -15.89 4.22
C PHE A 11 19.65 -17.10 3.79
N PHE A 12 19.62 -17.39 2.49
CA PHE A 12 18.94 -18.59 1.98
C PHE A 12 19.59 -19.88 2.47
N ILE A 13 20.92 -19.95 2.50
CA ILE A 13 21.62 -21.14 3.01
C ILE A 13 21.29 -21.36 4.49
N GLY A 14 21.35 -20.30 5.32
CA GLY A 14 20.99 -20.39 6.73
C GLY A 14 19.53 -20.77 6.98
N TYR A 15 18.59 -20.20 6.23
CA TYR A 15 17.17 -20.54 6.32
C TYR A 15 16.91 -21.99 5.88
N SER A 16 17.57 -22.43 4.81
CA SER A 16 17.49 -23.82 4.32
C SER A 16 17.99 -24.80 5.38
N SER A 17 19.13 -24.52 6.02
CA SER A 17 19.66 -25.36 7.11
C SER A 17 18.73 -25.41 8.32
N CYS A 18 18.11 -24.29 8.71
CA CYS A 18 17.15 -24.27 9.81
C CYS A 18 15.84 -25.02 9.49
N VAL A 19 15.34 -24.93 8.26
CA VAL A 19 14.13 -25.63 7.83
C VAL A 19 14.41 -27.13 7.65
N PHE A 20 15.54 -27.51 7.03
CA PHE A 20 15.93 -28.91 6.86
C PHE A 20 16.22 -29.64 8.18
N HIS A 21 16.72 -28.95 9.21
CA HIS A 21 16.89 -29.53 10.54
C HIS A 21 15.62 -29.54 11.40
N ALA A 22 14.59 -28.78 11.02
CA ALA A 22 13.32 -28.69 11.75
C ALA A 22 12.19 -29.54 11.15
N THR A 23 12.37 -30.12 9.96
CA THR A 23 11.36 -30.97 9.31
C THR A 23 11.63 -32.45 9.59
N PRO A 24 10.78 -33.14 10.38
CA PRO A 24 10.80 -34.59 10.41
C PRO A 24 10.22 -35.11 9.08
N THR A 25 11.03 -35.91 8.38
CA THR A 25 10.65 -36.76 7.26
C THR A 25 9.41 -37.60 7.59
N ARG A 26 8.25 -37.26 7.02
CA ARG A 26 7.15 -38.20 6.81
C ARG A 26 6.48 -37.94 5.46
N ALA A 27 6.90 -38.75 4.50
CA ALA A 27 6.14 -39.07 3.31
C ALA A 27 4.96 -39.96 3.70
N SER A 28 3.72 -39.49 3.51
CA SER A 28 2.56 -40.28 3.08
C SER A 28 1.26 -39.44 3.16
N LEU A 29 0.38 -39.62 2.17
CA LEU A 29 -0.98 -39.05 1.98
C LEU A 29 -0.99 -37.54 1.65
N VAL A 30 -1.15 -37.05 0.40
CA VAL A 30 -2.04 -37.41 -0.73
C VAL A 30 -3.51 -37.51 -0.33
N GLU A 31 -4.22 -36.39 -0.45
CA GLU A 31 -5.43 -36.25 -1.29
C GLU A 31 -5.76 -34.74 -1.49
N ASN A 32 -5.89 -34.35 -2.75
CA ASN A 32 -6.34 -33.03 -3.26
C ASN A 32 -7.87 -33.11 -3.53
N PRO A 33 -8.52 -32.08 -4.14
CA PRO A 33 -8.76 -30.68 -3.74
C PRO A 33 -10.27 -30.34 -3.93
N ASP A 34 -10.60 -29.06 -4.18
CA ASP A 34 -11.86 -28.49 -4.67
C ASP A 34 -12.73 -27.78 -3.61
N VAL A 35 -12.75 -26.44 -3.67
CA VAL A 35 -13.96 -25.61 -3.84
C VAL A 35 -13.49 -24.20 -4.25
N GLU A 36 -13.81 -23.80 -5.49
CA GLU A 36 -13.83 -22.40 -5.94
C GLU A 36 -14.86 -21.61 -5.13
N SER A 37 -14.45 -20.50 -4.50
CA SER A 37 -15.41 -19.50 -4.01
C SER A 37 -15.18 -18.16 -4.71
N THR A 38 -16.20 -17.76 -5.47
CA THR A 38 -16.33 -16.48 -6.16
C THR A 38 -16.44 -15.33 -5.15
N HIS A 39 -15.40 -14.50 -5.05
CA HIS A 39 -15.39 -13.29 -4.22
C HIS A 39 -16.21 -12.16 -4.86
N VAL A 40 -17.33 -11.79 -4.23
CA VAL A 40 -18.05 -10.53 -4.47
C VAL A 40 -17.69 -9.56 -3.35
N GLU A 41 -17.14 -8.39 -3.68
CA GLU A 41 -16.86 -7.34 -2.70
C GLU A 41 -18.16 -6.69 -2.22
N GLN A 42 -18.38 -6.66 -0.90
CA GLN A 42 -19.56 -6.07 -0.27
C GLN A 42 -19.20 -4.73 0.41
N TRP A 43 -20.11 -3.76 0.33
CA TRP A 43 -19.96 -2.40 0.85
C TRP A 43 -21.08 -2.10 1.83
N ASP A 44 -20.80 -1.35 2.89
CA ASP A 44 -21.85 -0.87 3.80
C ASP A 44 -22.59 0.35 3.20
N SER A 45 -23.67 0.76 3.87
CA SER A 45 -24.49 1.92 3.47
C SER A 45 -23.74 3.26 3.51
N ASN A 46 -22.54 3.30 4.09
CA ASN A 46 -21.68 4.49 4.21
C ASN A 46 -20.47 4.41 3.25
N GLY A 47 -20.47 3.48 2.29
CA GLY A 47 -19.42 3.37 1.29
C GLY A 47 -18.10 2.80 1.81
N LYS A 48 -18.05 2.22 3.02
CA LYS A 48 -16.87 1.50 3.51
C LYS A 48 -16.91 0.04 3.07
N ARG A 49 -15.75 -0.49 2.69
CA ARG A 49 -15.58 -1.89 2.32
C ARG A 49 -15.85 -2.76 3.54
N LEU A 50 -16.92 -3.53 3.51
CA LEU A 50 -17.14 -4.61 4.47
C LEU A 50 -16.18 -5.74 4.07
N LEU A 51 -15.00 -5.78 4.71
CA LEU A 51 -14.30 -7.05 4.84
C LEU A 51 -15.27 -7.98 5.56
N GLN A 52 -15.76 -9.02 4.87
CA GLN A 52 -16.51 -10.10 5.50
C GLN A 52 -15.64 -10.67 6.61
N VAL A 53 -15.91 -10.22 7.82
CA VAL A 53 -15.51 -10.87 9.06
C VAL A 53 -16.54 -11.97 9.26
N ASP A 54 -16.16 -13.19 8.91
CA ASP A 54 -16.88 -14.38 9.34
C ASP A 54 -17.01 -14.34 10.88
N GLY A 55 -18.25 -14.19 11.35
CA GLY A 55 -18.72 -14.72 12.62
C GLY A 55 -18.42 -13.91 13.90
N PRO A 56 -19.46 -13.47 14.64
CA PRO A 56 -19.30 -12.84 15.95
C PRO A 56 -19.21 -13.91 17.04
N LYS A 57 -18.03 -14.05 17.67
CA LYS A 57 -17.83 -14.53 19.06
C LYS A 57 -16.33 -14.58 19.39
N ARG A 58 -15.76 -13.49 19.90
CA ARG A 58 -14.51 -13.37 20.70
C ARG A 58 -14.30 -11.87 20.94
N ILE A 59 -14.90 -11.25 21.96
CA ILE A 59 -14.56 -11.36 23.39
C ILE A 59 -13.04 -11.50 23.57
N LEU A 60 -12.41 -10.38 23.96
CA LEU A 60 -11.26 -10.29 24.87
C LEU A 60 -10.62 -11.64 25.23
N ALA A 61 -9.69 -12.12 24.41
CA ALA A 61 -8.88 -13.31 24.69
C ALA A 61 -7.60 -13.30 23.84
N GLU A 62 -6.77 -12.27 24.01
CA GLU A 62 -5.37 -12.26 23.53
C GLU A 62 -4.40 -12.94 24.53
N GLU A 63 -4.95 -13.47 25.64
CA GLU A 63 -4.26 -14.36 26.57
C GLU A 63 -5.15 -15.61 26.78
N ARG A 64 -4.57 -16.80 26.60
CA ARG A 64 -5.16 -18.14 26.84
C ARG A 64 -6.03 -18.72 25.71
N GLY A 65 -5.52 -19.75 25.03
CA GLY A 65 -6.34 -20.80 24.38
C GLY A 65 -6.18 -20.99 22.87
N MET A 66 -5.03 -21.51 22.42
CA MET A 66 -4.96 -22.37 21.23
C MET A 66 -4.00 -23.54 21.52
N SER A 67 -4.40 -24.41 22.45
CA SER A 67 -4.42 -25.85 22.23
C SER A 67 -5.74 -26.11 21.48
N GLU A 68 -5.90 -26.95 20.46
CA GLU A 68 -5.34 -28.27 20.18
C GLU A 68 -5.31 -28.45 18.65
N GLY A 69 -4.30 -29.17 18.12
CA GLY A 69 -4.28 -29.60 16.72
C GLY A 69 -3.21 -28.94 15.84
N ILE A 70 -1.93 -29.14 16.19
CA ILE A 70 -0.78 -29.50 15.32
C ILE A 70 0.38 -29.80 16.30
N LEU A 71 0.42 -31.05 16.77
CA LEU A 71 1.58 -31.71 17.37
C LEU A 71 1.72 -33.02 16.59
N PRO A 72 2.92 -33.36 16.06
CA PRO A 72 3.93 -33.92 16.95
C PRO A 72 5.37 -33.52 16.55
N ALA A 73 5.97 -32.59 17.30
CA ALA A 73 7.43 -32.45 17.38
C ALA A 73 7.90 -31.87 18.72
N ALA A 74 6.98 -31.30 19.53
CA ALA A 74 7.30 -30.78 20.87
C ALA A 74 6.93 -31.73 22.03
N GLU A 75 6.17 -32.80 21.79
CA GLU A 75 5.73 -33.75 22.85
C GLU A 75 6.76 -34.84 23.22
N ALA A 76 7.90 -34.92 22.53
CA ALA A 76 8.96 -35.89 22.84
C ALA A 76 10.04 -35.38 23.81
N VAL A 77 9.95 -34.13 24.29
CA VAL A 77 11.01 -33.49 25.09
C VAL A 77 10.65 -33.32 26.57
N GLU A 78 9.38 -33.28 26.98
CA GLU A 78 9.03 -32.93 28.37
C GLU A 78 8.46 -34.10 29.19
N LYS A 79 9.33 -35.07 29.48
CA LYS A 79 9.32 -35.83 30.74
C LYS A 79 10.46 -35.41 31.69
N THR A 80 11.06 -34.25 31.46
CA THR A 80 12.04 -33.66 32.37
C THR A 80 11.37 -32.58 33.19
N LYS A 81 11.10 -32.89 34.47
CA LYS A 81 10.81 -31.91 35.53
C LYS A 81 11.96 -30.91 35.59
N VAL A 82 11.90 -29.84 34.81
CA VAL A 82 12.79 -28.69 34.98
C VAL A 82 12.10 -27.74 35.94
N SER A 83 12.77 -27.47 37.06
CA SER A 83 12.26 -26.64 38.14
C SER A 83 11.91 -25.23 37.62
N GLU A 84 10.82 -24.68 38.15
CA GLU A 84 10.24 -23.36 37.86
C GLU A 84 11.15 -22.15 38.23
N LYS A 85 12.45 -22.39 38.43
CA LYS A 85 13.48 -21.38 38.68
C LYS A 85 14.53 -21.49 37.57
N ALA A 86 14.67 -20.43 36.77
CA ALA A 86 15.84 -20.10 35.94
C ALA A 86 15.64 -19.97 34.42
N VAL A 87 14.58 -19.31 33.95
CA VAL A 87 14.68 -18.54 32.69
C VAL A 87 14.37 -17.09 32.99
N PRO A 88 15.36 -16.18 32.97
CA PRO A 88 15.08 -14.77 33.18
C PRO A 88 14.17 -14.31 32.04
N ARG A 89 13.03 -13.69 32.37
CA ARG A 89 12.09 -13.07 31.40
C ARG A 89 12.81 -12.12 30.43
N ALA A 90 13.98 -11.62 30.80
CA ALA A 90 14.90 -10.86 29.95
C ALA A 90 15.39 -11.61 28.68
N SER A 91 15.37 -12.95 28.67
CA SER A 91 15.81 -13.76 27.51
C SER A 91 14.75 -13.88 26.40
N LEU A 92 13.46 -13.73 26.71
CA LEU A 92 12.37 -13.76 25.72
C LEU A 92 12.36 -12.50 24.84
N GLY A 93 12.79 -11.36 25.39
CA GLY A 93 13.00 -10.10 24.65
C GLY A 93 14.39 -9.95 24.01
N SER A 94 15.28 -10.92 24.18
CA SER A 94 16.66 -10.85 23.71
C SER A 94 16.74 -10.70 22.19
N LYS A 95 17.71 -9.89 21.71
CA LYS A 95 17.99 -9.78 20.28
C LYS A 95 18.37 -11.11 19.61
N LEU A 96 18.68 -12.12 20.39
CA LEU A 96 19.12 -13.44 19.94
C LEU A 96 18.05 -14.52 20.07
N ASN A 97 16.80 -14.20 20.48
CA ASN A 97 15.75 -15.21 20.57
C ASN A 97 15.34 -15.72 19.17
N PRO A 98 15.60 -17.00 18.83
CA PRO A 98 15.33 -17.55 17.49
C PRO A 98 13.84 -17.50 17.12
N MET A 99 12.92 -17.52 18.08
CA MET A 99 11.48 -17.36 17.79
C MET A 99 11.11 -15.97 17.24
N THR A 100 11.92 -14.94 17.53
CA THR A 100 11.68 -13.58 17.01
C THR A 100 12.36 -13.32 15.66
N TRP A 101 13.25 -14.22 15.21
CA TRP A 101 14.00 -14.04 13.98
C TRP A 101 13.09 -13.93 12.75
N PRO A 102 12.11 -14.81 12.51
CA PRO A 102 11.24 -14.70 11.33
C PRO A 102 10.49 -13.37 11.29
N LYS A 103 9.93 -12.92 12.42
CA LYS A 103 9.24 -11.62 12.52
C LYS A 103 10.19 -10.46 12.21
N ARG A 104 11.43 -10.51 12.69
CA ARG A 104 12.44 -9.46 12.45
C ARG A 104 12.97 -9.45 11.02
N ILE A 105 13.18 -10.62 10.43
CA ILE A 105 13.54 -10.78 9.02
C ILE A 105 12.43 -10.18 8.18
N LEU A 106 11.17 -10.52 8.46
CA LEU A 106 10.02 -9.97 7.77
C LEU A 106 9.95 -8.45 7.91
N HIS A 107 10.16 -7.90 9.13
CA HIS A 107 10.23 -6.45 9.34
C HIS A 107 11.34 -5.79 8.52
N LYS A 108 12.55 -6.38 8.49
CA LYS A 108 13.66 -5.87 7.69
C LYS A 108 13.40 -5.95 6.19
N LEU A 109 12.75 -7.02 5.71
CA LEU A 109 12.34 -7.16 4.31
C LEU A 109 11.28 -6.12 3.94
N LYS A 110 10.27 -5.92 4.79
CA LYS A 110 9.25 -4.89 4.60
C LYS A 110 9.84 -3.47 4.62
N LEU A 111 10.76 -3.18 5.54
CA LEU A 111 11.49 -1.92 5.57
C LEU A 111 12.35 -1.72 4.32
N TRP A 112 13.05 -2.76 3.87
CA TRP A 112 13.86 -2.71 2.65
C TRP A 112 12.99 -2.45 1.43
N TYR A 113 11.86 -3.14 1.32
CA TYR A 113 10.88 -2.96 0.26
C TYR A 113 10.29 -1.54 0.27
N ALA A 114 9.90 -1.02 1.44
CA ALA A 114 9.38 0.34 1.58
C ALA A 114 10.44 1.40 1.19
N ARG A 115 11.70 1.22 1.59
CA ARG A 115 12.82 2.09 1.16
C ARG A 115 13.10 2.01 -0.34
N PHE A 116 12.98 0.82 -0.92
CA PHE A 116 13.10 0.64 -2.36
C PHE A 116 11.98 1.36 -3.11
N LEU A 117 10.73 1.23 -2.64
CA LEU A 117 9.60 2.00 -3.17
C LEU A 117 9.80 3.51 -3.01
N HIS A 118 10.26 3.97 -1.85
CA HIS A 118 10.57 5.39 -1.63
C HIS A 118 11.64 5.90 -2.60
N TRP A 119 12.71 5.12 -2.83
CA TRP A 119 13.72 5.48 -3.82
C TRP A 119 13.18 5.54 -5.25
N LEU A 120 12.28 4.63 -5.64
CA LEU A 120 11.59 4.68 -6.93
C LEU A 120 10.69 5.90 -7.05
N LEU A 121 9.94 6.22 -5.99
CA LEU A 121 9.05 7.38 -5.93
C LEU A 121 9.85 8.68 -5.97
N ARG A 122 10.93 8.79 -5.20
CA ARG A 122 11.83 9.94 -5.23
C ARG A 122 12.38 10.20 -6.62
N LYS A 123 12.72 9.15 -7.38
CA LYS A 123 13.11 9.28 -8.79
C LYS A 123 11.99 9.78 -9.70
N ALA A 124 10.75 9.46 -9.39
CA ALA A 124 9.58 9.95 -10.11
C ALA A 124 9.15 11.35 -9.67
N THR A 125 9.77 11.92 -8.63
CA THR A 125 9.43 13.23 -8.08
C THR A 125 10.61 14.20 -8.05
N VAL A 126 11.65 13.97 -8.87
CA VAL A 126 12.87 14.80 -8.88
C VAL A 126 12.63 16.16 -9.54
N ASP A 127 11.86 16.16 -10.62
CA ASP A 127 11.61 17.34 -11.45
C ASP A 127 10.11 17.47 -11.74
N GLU A 128 9.68 18.69 -12.02
CA GLU A 128 8.26 19.01 -12.25
C GLU A 128 7.62 18.12 -13.32
N LYS A 129 8.37 17.83 -14.40
CA LYS A 129 7.90 16.97 -15.48
C LYS A 129 7.74 15.51 -15.05
N THR A 130 8.63 14.98 -14.19
CA THR A 130 8.46 13.61 -13.68
C THR A 130 7.31 13.52 -12.70
N ILE A 131 7.11 14.53 -11.85
CA ILE A 131 5.94 14.58 -10.97
C ILE A 131 4.67 14.53 -11.82
N ASP A 132 4.54 15.41 -12.82
CA ASP A 132 3.37 15.44 -13.70
C ASP A 132 3.15 14.10 -14.42
N ARG A 133 4.22 13.46 -14.93
CA ARG A 133 4.14 12.13 -15.55
C ARG A 133 3.70 11.06 -14.56
N SER A 134 4.20 11.09 -13.33
CA SER A 134 3.83 10.14 -12.28
C SER A 134 2.34 10.28 -11.90
N MET A 135 1.83 11.51 -11.84
CA MET A 135 0.41 11.80 -11.60
C MET A 135 -0.46 11.30 -12.75
N MET A 136 -0.04 11.50 -14.00
CA MET A 136 -0.71 10.97 -15.20
C MET A 136 -0.74 9.43 -15.22
N ASN A 137 0.26 8.78 -14.63
CA ASN A 137 0.33 7.33 -14.46
C ASN A 137 -0.50 6.83 -13.26
N GLY A 138 -1.14 7.72 -12.50
CA GLY A 138 -2.03 7.40 -11.39
C GLY A 138 -1.38 7.42 -10.01
N LEU A 139 -0.14 7.92 -9.86
CA LEU A 139 0.45 8.08 -8.53
C LEU A 139 -0.32 9.14 -7.74
N THR A 140 -0.72 8.80 -6.51
CA THR A 140 -1.43 9.71 -5.62
C THR A 140 -0.62 10.01 -4.36
N PRO A 141 -0.95 11.10 -3.65
CA PRO A 141 -0.39 11.33 -2.32
C PRO A 141 -0.67 10.19 -1.34
N SER A 142 -1.80 9.49 -1.46
CA SER A 142 -2.10 8.34 -0.59
C SER A 142 -1.09 7.20 -0.77
N ASN A 143 -0.64 6.91 -2.01
CA ASN A 143 0.41 5.93 -2.25
C ASN A 143 1.73 6.32 -1.56
N LEU A 144 2.12 7.59 -1.66
CA LEU A 144 3.32 8.11 -1.01
C LEU A 144 3.18 8.10 0.52
N LYS A 145 2.02 8.49 1.04
CA LYS A 145 1.70 8.45 2.48
C LYS A 145 1.83 7.04 3.04
N ARG A 146 1.34 6.02 2.31
CA ARG A 146 1.50 4.62 2.68
C ARG A 146 2.97 4.20 2.76
N VAL A 147 3.79 4.58 1.77
CA VAL A 147 5.23 4.26 1.77
C VAL A 147 5.95 4.96 2.93
N LYS A 148 5.62 6.22 3.19
CA LYS A 148 6.11 6.97 4.36
C LYS A 148 5.77 6.24 5.67
N ASN A 149 4.50 5.86 5.84
CA ASN A 149 4.01 5.17 7.02
C ASN A 149 4.66 3.80 7.20
N ASP A 150 4.86 3.04 6.12
CA ASP A 150 5.58 1.76 6.16
C ASP A 150 7.03 1.95 6.61
N ILE A 151 7.74 2.97 6.11
CA ILE A 151 9.11 3.26 6.56
C ILE A 151 9.13 3.62 8.04
N LEU A 152 8.24 4.50 8.49
CA LEU A 152 8.15 4.90 9.89
C LEU A 152 7.81 3.72 10.81
N HIS A 153 6.89 2.86 10.39
CA HIS A 153 6.43 1.73 11.17
C HIS A 153 7.49 0.62 11.30
N TYR A 154 8.15 0.25 10.18
CA TYR A 154 9.13 -0.84 10.19
C TYR A 154 10.54 -0.39 10.60
N SER A 155 10.80 0.90 10.76
CA SER A 155 12.08 1.39 11.27
C SER A 155 12.10 1.33 12.80
N SER A 156 13.03 0.54 13.36
CA SER A 156 13.22 0.43 14.81
C SER A 156 13.82 1.68 15.46
N SER A 157 14.24 2.64 14.65
CA SER A 157 14.77 3.95 15.03
C SER A 157 14.00 4.98 14.21
N VAL A 158 13.88 6.22 14.68
CA VAL A 158 13.46 7.33 13.82
C VAL A 158 14.24 7.21 12.51
N PRO A 159 13.59 7.16 11.33
CA PRO A 159 14.31 7.07 10.09
C PRO A 159 15.32 8.22 10.08
N HIS A 160 16.60 7.92 9.84
CA HIS A 160 17.62 8.97 9.73
C HIS A 160 17.19 10.06 8.74
N ASP A 161 16.42 9.63 7.74
CA ASP A 161 15.91 10.42 6.64
C ASP A 161 14.45 10.88 6.89
N LYS A 162 13.95 10.87 8.13
CA LYS A 162 12.54 11.23 8.43
C LYS A 162 12.17 12.60 7.88
N ILE A 163 13.02 13.60 8.13
CA ILE A 163 12.82 14.97 7.64
C ILE A 163 12.81 14.99 6.11
N GLU A 164 13.70 14.24 5.47
CA GLU A 164 13.77 14.16 4.00
C GLU A 164 12.51 13.50 3.41
N ILE A 165 12.04 12.39 4.00
CA ILE A 165 10.82 11.69 3.57
C ILE A 165 9.57 12.58 3.75
N GLU A 166 9.50 13.33 4.85
CA GLU A 166 8.41 14.28 5.10
C GLU A 166 8.46 15.43 4.08
N THR A 167 9.65 15.98 3.81
CA THR A 167 9.83 17.04 2.80
C THR A 167 9.46 16.58 1.40
N ASP A 168 9.91 15.37 0.99
CA ASP A 168 9.58 14.77 -0.31
C ASP A 168 8.06 14.57 -0.44
N TYR A 169 7.39 14.12 0.63
CA TYR A 169 5.94 13.94 0.68
C TYR A 169 5.20 15.28 0.56
N ASP A 170 5.58 16.28 1.37
CA ASP A 170 4.91 17.57 1.40
C ASP A 170 5.09 18.33 0.07
N SER A 171 6.28 18.26 -0.53
CA SER A 171 6.55 18.80 -1.86
C SER A 171 5.67 18.16 -2.94
N TYR A 172 5.51 16.83 -2.91
CA TYR A 172 4.63 16.14 -3.85
C TYR A 172 3.16 16.54 -3.63
N VAL A 173 2.69 16.59 -2.38
CA VAL A 173 1.31 16.98 -2.04
C VAL A 173 1.03 18.40 -2.54
N GLU A 174 1.94 19.33 -2.32
CA GLU A 174 1.82 20.71 -2.79
C GLU A 174 1.73 20.78 -4.31
N HIS A 175 2.64 20.09 -5.02
CA HIS A 175 2.62 20.05 -6.48
C HIS A 175 1.35 19.38 -7.03
N PHE A 176 0.93 18.27 -6.42
CA PHE A 176 -0.25 17.52 -6.79
C PHE A 176 -1.52 18.38 -6.70
N PHE A 177 -1.73 19.06 -5.56
CA PHE A 177 -2.89 19.92 -5.39
C PHE A 177 -2.76 21.25 -6.15
N GLY A 178 -1.53 21.68 -6.44
CA GLY A 178 -1.24 22.82 -7.31
C GLY A 178 -1.88 22.71 -8.69
N GLN A 179 -1.98 21.49 -9.24
CA GLN A 179 -2.57 21.23 -10.56
C GLN A 179 -4.07 21.57 -10.64
N PHE A 180 -4.79 21.66 -9.50
CA PHE A 180 -6.22 21.97 -9.46
C PHE A 180 -6.54 23.44 -9.19
N LYS A 181 -5.53 24.31 -8.97
CA LYS A 181 -5.76 25.74 -8.64
C LYS A 181 -6.63 26.48 -9.66
N GLY A 182 -6.62 26.04 -10.91
CA GLY A 182 -7.43 26.64 -11.97
C GLY A 182 -8.84 26.08 -12.11
N LEU A 183 -9.20 25.00 -11.39
CA LEU A 183 -10.54 24.40 -11.39
C LEU A 183 -11.59 25.35 -10.79
N ASP A 184 -11.19 26.20 -9.85
CA ASP A 184 -12.07 27.16 -9.17
C ASP A 184 -12.27 28.47 -9.95
N LYS A 185 -11.60 28.64 -11.09
CA LYS A 185 -11.85 29.77 -12.01
C LYS A 185 -13.12 29.51 -12.83
N ASP A 186 -13.74 30.58 -13.31
CA ASP A 186 -14.92 30.52 -14.18
C ASP A 186 -14.64 31.27 -15.51
N PRO A 187 -14.41 30.56 -16.64
CA PRO A 187 -14.35 29.10 -16.75
C PRO A 187 -13.08 28.51 -16.12
N PRO A 188 -13.08 27.20 -15.79
CA PRO A 188 -11.89 26.50 -15.31
C PRO A 188 -10.72 26.61 -16.29
N VAL A 189 -9.52 26.93 -15.78
CA VAL A 189 -8.30 27.10 -16.60
C VAL A 189 -7.27 26.06 -16.21
N PHE A 190 -6.74 25.32 -17.17
CA PHE A 190 -5.73 24.29 -16.92
C PHE A 190 -4.59 24.36 -17.92
N GLU A 191 -3.43 23.86 -17.52
CA GLU A 191 -2.24 23.72 -18.39
C GLU A 191 -2.38 22.50 -19.32
N MET A 192 -3.50 22.38 -20.05
CA MET A 192 -3.79 21.20 -20.89
C MET A 192 -2.70 20.95 -21.94
N ASP A 193 -2.14 22.02 -22.52
CA ASP A 193 -1.06 21.91 -23.50
C ASP A 193 0.20 21.28 -22.91
N LYS A 194 0.55 21.62 -21.66
CA LYS A 194 1.67 21.02 -20.92
C LYS A 194 1.46 19.53 -20.78
N TRP A 195 0.28 19.11 -20.29
CA TRP A 195 -0.02 17.68 -20.08
C TRP A 195 -0.16 16.90 -21.40
N ASN A 196 -0.68 17.53 -22.45
CA ASN A 196 -0.77 16.91 -23.78
C ASN A 196 0.62 16.73 -24.41
N ASN A 197 1.55 17.67 -24.19
CA ASN A 197 2.95 17.51 -24.61
C ASN A 197 3.65 16.41 -23.80
N LEU A 198 3.43 16.34 -22.49
CA LEU A 198 3.94 15.25 -21.67
C LEU A 198 3.40 13.88 -22.12
N GLU A 199 2.11 13.78 -22.48
CA GLU A 199 1.53 12.53 -23.04
C GLU A 199 2.24 12.08 -24.33
N LYS A 200 2.65 13.03 -25.19
CA LYS A 200 3.38 12.71 -26.43
C LYS A 200 4.81 12.25 -26.17
N GLU A 201 5.44 12.74 -25.12
CA GLU A 201 6.80 12.39 -24.73
C GLU A 201 6.89 11.11 -23.87
N MET A 202 5.75 10.56 -23.45
CA MET A 202 5.72 9.33 -22.65
C MET A 202 6.28 8.13 -23.41
N THR A 203 7.07 7.33 -22.71
CA THR A 203 7.48 6.00 -23.18
C THR A 203 6.27 5.09 -23.34
N LYS A 204 6.41 4.00 -24.12
CA LYS A 204 5.32 3.00 -24.27
C LYS A 204 4.86 2.42 -22.93
N ALA A 205 5.78 2.25 -21.97
CA ALA A 205 5.46 1.75 -20.64
C ALA A 205 4.63 2.76 -19.84
N GLU A 206 5.01 4.04 -19.85
CA GLU A 206 4.24 5.11 -19.21
C GLU A 206 2.85 5.27 -19.86
N GLY A 207 2.78 5.25 -21.20
CA GLY A 207 1.50 5.30 -21.91
C GLY A 207 0.56 4.14 -21.54
N TYR A 208 1.10 2.93 -21.34
CA TYR A 208 0.32 1.78 -20.83
C TYR A 208 -0.18 2.02 -19.40
N LEU A 209 0.67 2.50 -18.50
CA LEU A 209 0.29 2.80 -17.11
C LEU A 209 -0.79 3.88 -17.04
N LYS A 210 -0.61 4.98 -17.77
CA LYS A 210 -1.63 6.03 -17.93
C LYS A 210 -2.95 5.46 -18.43
N ARG A 211 -2.94 4.62 -19.47
CA ARG A 211 -4.17 4.01 -20.01
C ARG A 211 -4.85 3.13 -18.97
N ARG A 212 -4.07 2.36 -18.20
CA ARG A 212 -4.58 1.55 -17.09
C ARG A 212 -5.21 2.44 -16.02
N ALA A 213 -4.54 3.53 -15.62
CA ALA A 213 -5.07 4.49 -14.64
C ALA A 213 -6.38 5.11 -15.13
N LEU A 214 -6.42 5.64 -16.36
CA LEU A 214 -7.64 6.19 -16.98
C LEU A 214 -8.77 5.18 -17.04
N ASN A 215 -8.49 3.92 -17.41
CA ASN A 215 -9.50 2.87 -17.45
C ASN A 215 -10.06 2.54 -16.06
N THR A 216 -9.19 2.48 -15.04
CA THR A 216 -9.61 2.25 -13.64
C THR A 216 -10.51 3.39 -13.17
N VAL A 217 -10.09 4.64 -13.38
CA VAL A 217 -10.89 5.81 -13.00
C VAL A 217 -12.21 5.82 -13.76
N SER A 218 -12.21 5.62 -15.08
CA SER A 218 -13.44 5.55 -15.88
C SER A 218 -14.42 4.54 -15.30
N ARG A 219 -13.98 3.30 -15.04
CA ARG A 219 -14.85 2.26 -14.46
C ARG A 219 -15.45 2.65 -13.12
N ASN A 220 -14.69 3.34 -12.27
CA ASN A 220 -15.16 3.74 -10.95
C ASN A 220 -16.13 4.93 -11.02
N ILE A 221 -15.86 5.90 -11.90
CA ILE A 221 -16.76 7.04 -12.14
C ILE A 221 -18.05 6.59 -12.84
N ASP A 222 -17.97 5.70 -13.82
CA ASP A 222 -19.12 5.20 -14.58
C ASP A 222 -20.04 4.31 -13.71
N LYS A 223 -19.53 3.76 -12.61
CA LYS A 223 -20.33 3.07 -11.59
C LYS A 223 -21.11 4.01 -10.66
N GLY A 224 -20.83 5.32 -10.70
CA GLY A 224 -21.47 6.30 -9.81
C GLY A 224 -21.07 6.15 -8.34
N LEU A 225 -19.81 5.77 -8.07
CA LEU A 225 -19.33 5.60 -6.69
C LEU A 225 -19.34 6.93 -5.92
N SER A 226 -19.63 6.86 -4.61
CA SER A 226 -19.56 8.03 -3.72
C SER A 226 -18.12 8.53 -3.54
N ASN A 227 -17.96 9.77 -3.05
CA ASN A 227 -16.64 10.31 -2.73
C ASN A 227 -15.89 9.43 -1.71
N GLU A 228 -16.56 8.85 -0.71
CA GLU A 228 -15.89 7.93 0.23
C GLU A 228 -15.40 6.66 -0.45
N GLN A 229 -16.20 6.10 -1.37
CA GLN A 229 -15.81 4.91 -2.13
C GLN A 229 -14.62 5.20 -3.05
N LEU A 230 -14.62 6.35 -3.73
CA LEU A 230 -13.51 6.78 -4.56
C LEU A 230 -12.23 7.02 -3.74
N ILE A 231 -12.35 7.60 -2.53
CA ILE A 231 -11.24 7.75 -1.58
C ILE A 231 -10.72 6.38 -1.13
N SER A 232 -11.61 5.47 -0.73
CA SER A 232 -11.24 4.11 -0.27
C SER A 232 -10.54 3.28 -1.34
N LEU A 233 -10.82 3.54 -2.61
CA LEU A 233 -10.18 2.88 -3.75
C LEU A 233 -8.93 3.62 -4.24
N ASP A 234 -8.57 4.74 -3.60
CA ASP A 234 -7.46 5.62 -4.00
C ASP A 234 -7.52 6.01 -5.49
N VAL A 235 -8.71 6.40 -5.94
CA VAL A 235 -8.91 6.89 -7.31
C VAL A 235 -8.19 8.22 -7.46
N SER A 236 -7.26 8.36 -8.41
CA SER A 236 -6.51 9.61 -8.57
C SER A 236 -7.42 10.77 -9.00
N PRO A 237 -7.56 11.86 -8.19
CA PRO A 237 -8.30 13.05 -8.61
C PRO A 237 -7.76 13.68 -9.89
N PHE A 238 -6.43 13.59 -10.10
CA PHE A 238 -5.80 14.15 -11.29
C PHE A 238 -6.17 13.36 -12.55
N VAL A 239 -6.17 12.02 -12.45
CA VAL A 239 -6.61 11.17 -13.56
C VAL A 239 -8.11 11.33 -13.81
N TYR A 240 -8.92 11.60 -12.78
CA TYR A 240 -10.33 11.94 -12.93
C TYR A 240 -10.51 13.25 -13.72
N MET A 241 -9.80 14.31 -13.37
CA MET A 241 -9.79 15.55 -14.14
C MET A 241 -9.38 15.32 -15.61
N ARG A 242 -8.32 14.53 -15.86
CA ARG A 242 -7.91 14.17 -17.23
C ARG A 242 -8.96 13.35 -17.97
N LEU A 243 -9.71 12.49 -17.29
CA LEU A 243 -10.83 11.76 -17.88
C LEU A 243 -11.94 12.72 -18.33
N LEU A 244 -12.32 13.68 -17.48
CA LEU A 244 -13.32 14.69 -17.82
C LEU A 244 -12.89 15.57 -19.00
N GLU A 245 -11.62 15.95 -19.07
CA GLU A 245 -11.05 16.65 -20.24
C GLU A 245 -11.18 15.81 -21.52
N LYS A 246 -10.78 14.53 -21.49
CA LYS A 246 -10.91 13.63 -22.64
C LYS A 246 -12.37 13.42 -23.07
N ARG A 247 -13.32 13.53 -22.14
CA ARG A 247 -14.78 13.49 -22.40
C ARG A 247 -15.35 14.83 -22.88
N GLY A 248 -14.53 15.88 -23.00
CA GLY A 248 -14.94 17.19 -23.47
C GLY A 248 -15.73 18.02 -22.46
N VAL A 249 -15.75 17.63 -21.18
CA VAL A 249 -16.53 18.29 -20.12
C VAL A 249 -16.17 19.76 -19.97
N PHE A 250 -14.88 20.09 -20.05
CA PHE A 250 -14.40 21.48 -19.93
C PHE A 250 -14.56 22.31 -21.22
N LYS A 251 -15.04 21.72 -22.33
CA LYS A 251 -15.34 22.48 -23.56
C LYS A 251 -16.69 23.20 -23.50
N ASP A 252 -17.59 22.69 -22.65
CA ASP A 252 -18.95 23.17 -22.48
C ASP A 252 -19.27 23.17 -20.98
N VAL A 253 -18.74 24.19 -20.30
CA VAL A 253 -18.77 24.32 -18.84
C VAL A 253 -20.21 24.47 -18.34
N GLU A 254 -21.05 25.23 -19.06
CA GLU A 254 -22.45 25.48 -18.69
C GLU A 254 -23.25 24.17 -18.66
N ASN A 255 -23.14 23.34 -19.70
CA ASN A 255 -23.89 22.08 -19.76
C ASN A 255 -23.29 20.96 -18.90
N ASN A 256 -22.04 21.08 -18.45
CA ASN A 256 -21.35 20.07 -17.66
C ASN A 256 -21.02 20.49 -16.23
N LYS A 257 -21.66 21.55 -15.73
CA LYS A 257 -21.42 22.11 -14.40
C LYS A 257 -21.47 21.06 -13.29
N ASP A 258 -22.46 20.17 -13.30
CA ASP A 258 -22.61 19.11 -12.30
C ASP A 258 -21.39 18.18 -12.21
N LYS A 259 -20.76 17.84 -13.34
CA LYS A 259 -19.56 16.99 -13.37
C LYS A 259 -18.33 17.72 -12.84
N ILE A 260 -18.26 19.03 -13.08
CA ILE A 260 -17.18 19.89 -12.60
C ILE A 260 -17.30 20.06 -11.09
N ASP A 261 -18.51 20.29 -10.58
CA ASP A 261 -18.80 20.42 -9.16
C ASP A 261 -18.56 19.09 -8.42
N GLN A 262 -18.95 17.94 -9.00
CA GLN A 262 -18.58 16.61 -8.47
C GLN A 262 -17.06 16.41 -8.36
N LEU A 263 -16.28 16.85 -9.36
CA LEU A 263 -14.82 16.79 -9.30
C LEU A 263 -14.28 17.69 -8.18
N LYS A 264 -14.80 18.90 -8.01
CA LYS A 264 -14.41 19.83 -6.95
C LYS A 264 -14.66 19.24 -5.56
N ASP A 265 -15.86 18.71 -5.34
CA ASP A 265 -16.25 18.07 -4.09
C ASP A 265 -15.36 16.87 -3.79
N TYR A 266 -15.04 16.06 -4.81
CA TYR A 266 -14.14 14.93 -4.66
C TYR A 266 -12.71 15.36 -4.28
N ILE A 267 -12.15 16.36 -4.95
CA ILE A 267 -10.80 16.88 -4.64
C ILE A 267 -10.75 17.43 -3.21
N LYS A 268 -11.80 18.15 -2.79
CA LYS A 268 -11.91 18.67 -1.42
C LYS A 268 -11.94 17.54 -0.39
N ALA A 269 -12.82 16.55 -0.58
CA ALA A 269 -12.92 15.39 0.30
C ALA A 269 -11.61 14.58 0.34
N TYR A 270 -10.94 14.41 -0.81
CA TYR A 270 -9.65 13.72 -0.90
C TYR A 270 -8.54 14.47 -0.14
N LYS A 271 -8.49 15.81 -0.26
CA LYS A 271 -7.55 16.64 0.49
C LYS A 271 -7.80 16.57 2.00
N GLU A 272 -9.05 16.66 2.44
CA GLU A 272 -9.43 16.52 3.84
C GLU A 272 -9.04 15.15 4.40
N HIS A 273 -9.32 14.07 3.65
CA HIS A 273 -8.93 12.71 4.04
C HIS A 273 -7.42 12.55 4.26
N LEU A 274 -6.59 13.12 3.40
CA LEU A 274 -5.13 13.06 3.56
C LEU A 274 -4.63 13.80 4.80
N MET A 275 -5.28 14.91 5.17
CA MET A 275 -4.88 15.78 6.28
C MET A 275 -5.38 15.30 7.65
N VAL A 276 -6.53 14.62 7.72
CA VAL A 276 -7.15 14.19 9.00
C VAL A 276 -6.45 12.96 9.60
N GLU A 277 -5.77 12.14 8.79
CA GLU A 277 -5.02 10.96 9.27
C GLU A 277 -3.54 11.27 9.57
N GLN A 278 -3.23 12.34 10.32
CA GLN A 278 -1.89 12.56 10.91
C GLN A 278 -1.83 12.01 12.33
#